data_AF-A0A1M7QQT9-F1
#
_entry.id   AF-A0A1M7QQT9-F1
#
_cell.length_a   1.000
_cell.length_b   1.000
_cell.length_c   1.000
_cell.angle_alpha   90.00
_cell.angle_beta   90.00
_cell.angle_gamma   90.00
#
_symmetry.space_group_name_H-M   'P 1'
#
loop_
_entity.id
_entity.type
_entity.pdbx_description
1 polymer ?
#
loop_
_entity_poly.entity_id
_entity_poly.type
_entity_poly.pdbx_seq_one_letter_code
_entity_poly.pdbx_strand_id
1 'polypeptide(L)' 'MRWHRELTQEDVVSARAVRELHMPSESDALGRRKCVSALHLITPPSWPCEQINWSDAVLAAEARGEIPADES' A
#
# COMPACT_ATOMS: atom_id res chain seq x y z
N MET A 1 -22.83 -0.10 2.81
CA MET A 1 -22.08 1.06 3.33
C MET A 1 -20.59 0.75 3.21
N ARG A 2 -19.86 1.38 2.30
CA ARG A 2 -18.39 1.32 2.33
C ARG A 2 -17.92 2.38 3.33
N TRP A 3 -17.42 1.94 4.47
CA TRP A 3 -16.74 2.78 5.46
C TRP A 3 -15.34 3.14 4.98
N HIS A 4 -15.26 3.95 3.94
CA HIS A 4 -14.00 4.53 3.50
C HIS A 4 -14.18 6.05 3.39
N ARG A 5 -13.24 6.80 3.95
CA ARG A 5 -13.08 8.22 3.65
C ARG A 5 -12.59 8.38 2.21
N GLU A 6 -12.84 9.54 1.62
CA GLU A 6 -12.25 9.89 0.33
C GLU A 6 -10.72 9.93 0.42
N LEU A 7 -10.07 9.58 -0.70
CA LEU A 7 -8.62 9.65 -0.83
C LEU A 7 -8.20 11.10 -1.07
N THR A 8 -7.09 11.50 -0.47
CA THR A 8 -6.54 12.86 -0.56
C THR A 8 -5.12 12.85 -1.15
N GLN A 9 -4.56 14.01 -1.45
CA GLN A 9 -3.15 14.11 -1.87
C GLN A 9 -2.18 13.68 -0.76
N GLU A 10 -2.54 13.85 0.52
CA GLU A 10 -1.75 13.32 1.64
C GLU A 10 -1.65 11.79 1.61
N ASP A 11 -2.71 11.10 1.16
CA ASP A 11 -2.68 9.65 0.98
C ASP A 11 -1.69 9.23 -0.09
N VAL A 12 -1.58 9.99 -1.17
CA VAL A 12 -0.61 9.74 -2.24
C VAL A 12 0.81 9.82 -1.69
N VAL A 13 1.12 10.89 -0.95
CA VAL A 13 2.44 11.10 -0.33
C VAL A 13 2.76 9.93 0.61
N SER A 14 1.80 9.58 1.46
CA SER A 14 1.92 8.46 2.40
C SER A 14 2.09 7.12 1.69
N ALA A 15 1.34 6.88 0.60
CA ALA A 15 1.42 5.66 -0.20
C ALA A 15 2.80 5.49 -0.86
N ARG A 16 3.40 6.58 -1.37
CA ARG A 16 4.77 6.55 -1.92
C ARG A 16 5.79 6.18 -0.83
N ALA A 17 5.70 6.81 0.34
CA ALA A 17 6.59 6.50 1.47
C ALA A 17 6.44 5.05 1.97
N VAL A 18 5.21 4.55 2.08
CA VAL A 18 4.95 3.13 2.44
C VAL A 18 5.64 2.18 1.47
N ARG A 19 5.60 2.48 0.17
CA ARG A 19 6.20 1.63 -0.87
C ARG A 19 7.72 1.54 -0.76
N GLU A 20 8.37 2.61 -0.32
CA GLU A 20 9.82 2.62 -0.07
C GLU A 20 10.20 1.82 1.18
N LEU A 21 9.37 1.88 2.22
CA LEU A 21 9.61 1.21 3.50
C LEU A 21 9.24 -0.28 3.49
N HIS A 22 8.33 -0.66 2.60
CA HIS A 22 7.83 -2.02 2.50
C HIS A 22 8.31 -2.66 1.20
N MET A 23 9.41 -3.41 1.28
CA MET A 23 9.88 -4.24 0.17
C MET A 23 9.13 -5.58 0.19
N PRO A 24 8.22 -5.85 -0.76
CA PRO A 24 7.61 -7.16 -0.82
C PRO A 24 8.68 -8.21 -1.17
N SER A 25 8.78 -9.28 -0.38
CA SER A 25 9.54 -10.46 -0.79
C SER A 25 8.81 -11.18 -1.92
N GLU A 26 9.45 -12.19 -2.52
CA GLU A 26 8.82 -13.08 -3.49
C GLU A 26 7.42 -13.53 -3.04
N SER A 27 6.51 -13.55 -4.01
CA SER A 27 5.14 -14.00 -3.82
C SER A 27 5.12 -15.41 -3.22
N ASP A 28 4.21 -15.70 -2.30
CA ASP A 28 4.01 -17.10 -1.90
C ASP A 28 3.46 -17.96 -3.03
N ALA A 29 3.32 -19.26 -2.75
CA ALA A 29 2.70 -20.23 -3.65
C ALA A 29 1.27 -19.85 -4.10
N LEU A 30 0.64 -18.84 -3.49
CA LEU A 30 -0.68 -18.31 -3.84
C LEU A 30 -0.60 -16.93 -4.54
N GLY A 31 0.59 -16.47 -4.91
CA GLY A 31 0.78 -15.20 -5.61
C GLY A 31 0.69 -13.96 -4.72
N ARG A 32 0.65 -14.11 -3.38
CA ARG A 32 0.48 -12.98 -2.45
C ARG A 32 1.83 -12.36 -2.14
N ARG A 33 1.94 -11.04 -2.33
CA ARG A 33 3.11 -10.24 -1.95
C ARG A 33 3.18 -10.15 -0.42
N LYS A 34 4.31 -10.59 0.15
CA LYS A 34 4.55 -10.58 1.60
C LYS A 34 5.45 -9.41 1.95
N CYS A 35 5.15 -8.71 3.06
CA CYS A 35 6.10 -7.75 3.60
C CYS A 35 7.09 -8.44 4.53
N VAL A 36 8.36 -8.44 4.13
CA VAL A 36 9.49 -8.64 5.04
C VAL A 36 9.73 -7.32 5.78
N SER A 37 8.88 -7.00 6.75
CA SER A 37 9.21 -5.95 7.71
C SER A 37 10.51 -6.32 8.41
N ALA A 38 11.40 -5.33 8.64
CA ALA A 38 12.65 -5.50 9.37
C ALA A 38 12.48 -6.10 10.79
N LEU A 39 11.25 -6.11 11.33
CA LEU A 39 10.91 -6.73 12.62
C LEU A 39 10.62 -8.24 12.54
N HIS A 40 10.47 -8.82 11.35
CA HIS A 40 10.19 -10.25 11.19
C HIS A 40 11.48 -11.06 10.96
N LEU A 41 12.38 -11.04 11.94
CA LEU A 41 13.72 -11.64 11.86
C LEU A 41 13.77 -13.17 11.73
N ILE A 42 12.65 -13.91 11.85
CA ILE A 42 12.71 -15.39 11.92
C ILE A 42 11.74 -16.11 10.98
N THR A 43 10.52 -15.60 10.75
CA THR A 43 9.63 -16.07 9.67
C THR A 43 8.51 -15.04 9.53
N PRO A 44 8.48 -14.20 8.48
CA PRO A 44 7.37 -13.26 8.32
C PRO A 44 6.08 -14.06 8.17
N PRO A 45 5.02 -13.78 8.97
CA PRO A 45 3.72 -14.37 8.74
C PRO A 45 3.31 -14.10 7.28
N SER A 46 2.72 -15.10 6.62
CA SER A 46 2.39 -15.08 5.19
C SER A 46 1.21 -14.17 4.83
N TRP A 47 0.92 -13.20 5.68
CA TRP A 47 -0.24 -12.33 5.51
C TRP A 47 0.03 -11.30 4.40
N PRO A 48 -0.99 -11.03 3.57
CA PRO A 48 -0.91 -9.95 2.60
C PRO A 48 -0.58 -8.65 3.32
N CYS A 49 0.35 -7.90 2.76
CA CYS A 49 0.77 -6.64 3.37
C CYS A 49 -0.27 -5.57 3.08
N GLU A 50 -1.23 -5.40 3.99
CA GLU A 50 -2.34 -4.47 3.81
C GLU A 50 -1.89 -3.03 3.52
N GLN A 51 -0.73 -2.62 4.06
CA GLN A 51 -0.15 -1.30 3.76
C GLN A 51 0.30 -1.19 2.29
N ILE A 52 0.89 -2.25 1.72
CA ILE A 52 1.25 -2.28 0.30
C ILE A 52 0.01 -2.38 -0.59
N ASN A 53 -0.98 -3.19 -0.21
CA ASN A 53 -2.23 -3.29 -0.95
C ASN A 53 -2.96 -1.94 -0.99
N TRP A 54 -3.01 -1.24 0.15
CA TRP A 54 -3.54 0.11 0.25
C TRP A 54 -2.72 1.09 -0.59
N SER A 55 -1.39 1.08 -0.48
CA SER A 55 -0.50 1.96 -1.27
C SER A 55 -0.72 1.77 -2.77
N ASP A 56 -0.79 0.52 -3.26
CA ASP A 56 -1.08 0.23 -4.66
C ASP A 56 -2.45 0.74 -5.09
N ALA A 57 -3.47 0.59 -4.24
CA ALA A 57 -4.82 1.08 -4.54
C ALA A 57 -4.86 2.61 -4.65
N VAL A 58 -4.18 3.32 -3.74
CA VAL A 58 -4.07 4.79 -3.75
C VAL A 58 -3.33 5.28 -4.99
N LEU A 59 -2.16 4.72 -5.30
CA LEU A 59 -1.36 5.12 -6.46
C LEU A 59 -2.06 4.80 -7.79
N ALA A 60 -2.83 3.72 -7.84
CA ALA A 60 -3.65 3.42 -9.01
C ALA A 60 -4.81 4.41 -9.16
N ALA A 61 -5.43 4.85 -8.06
CA ALA A 61 -6.47 5.89 -8.09
C ALA A 61 -5.89 7.26 -8.51
N GLU A 62 -4.71 7.62 -8.01
CA GLU A 62 -3.97 8.81 -8.45
C GLU A 62 -3.72 8.76 -9.97
N ALA A 63 -3.19 7.64 -10.48
CA ALA A 63 -2.90 7.47 -11.90
C ALA A 63 -4.14 7.55 -12.79
N ARG A 64 -5.33 7.24 -12.25
CA ARG A 64 -6.63 7.41 -12.93
C ARG A 64 -7.22 8.82 -12.80
N GLY A 65 -6.60 9.71 -12.03
CA GLY A 65 -7.12 11.06 -11.76
C GLY A 65 -8.34 11.08 -10.84
N GLU A 66 -8.53 10.05 -10.02
CA GLU A 66 -9.68 9.92 -9.11
C GLU A 66 -9.49 10.68 -7.79
N ILE A 67 -8.28 11.15 -7.51
CA ILE A 67 -7.94 11.90 -6.30
C ILE A 67 -7.95 13.39 -6.63
N PRO A 68 -8.82 14.21 -6.00
CA PRO A 68 -8.84 15.65 -6.22
C PRO A 68 -7.46 16.27 -6.01
N ALA A 69 -7.09 17.23 -6.84
CA ALA A 69 -5.93 18.06 -6.55
C ALA A 69 -6.25 18.93 -5.33
N ASP A 70 -5.25 19.20 -4.48
CA ASP A 70 -5.43 20.18 -3.41
C ASP A 70 -5.75 21.53 -4.06
N GLU A 71 -6.95 22.04 -3.81
CA GLU A 71 -7.30 23.41 -4.19
C GLU A 71 -6.45 24.36 -3.35
N SER A 72 -5.52 25.04 -4.01
CA SER A 72 -4.59 26.01 -3.40
C SER A 72 -5.28 27.33 -3.06
#